data_AF-A0A699ICM6-F1
#
_entry.id   AF-A0A699ICM6-F1
#
_cell.length_a   1.000
_cell.length_b   1.000
_cell.length_c   1.000
_cell.angle_alpha   90.00
_cell.angle_beta   90.00
_cell.angle_gamma   90.00
#
_symmetry.space_group_name_H-M   'P 1'
#
loop_
_entity.id
_entity.type
_entity.pdbx_description
1 polymer ?
#
loop_
_entity_poly.entity_id
_entity_poly.type
_entity_poly.pdbx_seq_one_letter_code
_entity_poly.pdbx_strand_id
1 'polypeptide(L)'
;MLKKAHRHAEKYVRKGRMDWPEGAASRESIKVVLKLPQPEYAARRPFRRRFNSFVARVLRYDPSKRLSARAALRHPFFTRDHLRRY
;
A
#
# COMPACT_ATOMS: atom_id res chain seq x y z
N MET A 1 15.58 0.09 8.08
CA MET A 1 15.15 -0.72 6.91
C MET A 1 15.89 -0.34 5.64
N LEU A 2 16.12 0.94 5.34
CA LEU A 2 17.03 1.32 4.24
C LEU A 2 18.44 0.76 4.37
N LYS A 3 18.94 0.60 5.61
CA LYS A 3 20.20 -0.09 5.93
C LYS A 3 20.26 -1.57 5.50
N LYS A 4 19.14 -2.22 5.21
CA LYS A 4 19.06 -3.61 4.70
C LYS A 4 18.57 -3.69 3.25
N ALA A 5 18.33 -2.54 2.61
CA ALA A 5 17.92 -2.53 1.21
C ALA A 5 19.10 -2.96 0.33
N HIS A 6 18.82 -3.66 -0.77
CA HIS A 6 19.85 -4.02 -1.74
C HIS A 6 20.58 -2.76 -2.21
N ARG A 7 21.89 -2.83 -2.47
CA ARG A 7 22.71 -1.66 -2.88
C ARG A 7 22.11 -0.90 -4.08
N HIS A 8 21.46 -1.62 -5.01
CA HIS A 8 20.73 -1.02 -6.14
C HIS A 8 19.51 -0.15 -5.76
N ALA A 9 18.98 -0.29 -4.54
CA ALA A 9 17.84 0.50 -4.08
C ALA A 9 18.27 1.88 -3.51
N GLU A 10 19.57 2.10 -3.28
CA GLU A 10 20.09 3.39 -2.78
C GLU A 10 19.75 4.55 -3.72
N LYS A 11 19.66 4.30 -5.03
CA LYS A 11 19.28 5.29 -6.04
C LYS A 11 17.88 5.89 -5.86
N TYR A 12 17.02 5.26 -5.06
CA TYR A 12 15.65 5.74 -4.77
C TYR A 12 15.56 6.57 -3.48
N VAL A 13 16.68 6.86 -2.83
CA VAL A 13 16.70 7.46 -1.48
C VAL A 13 17.69 8.62 -1.43
N ARG A 14 17.24 9.77 -0.92
CA ARG A 14 18.09 10.93 -0.62
C ARG A 14 17.91 11.37 0.83
N LYS A 15 19.02 11.65 1.52
CA LYS A 15 19.04 12.09 2.93
C LYS A 15 18.19 11.18 3.86
N GLY A 16 18.18 9.88 3.60
CA GLY A 16 17.45 8.88 4.40
C GLY A 16 15.93 8.82 4.16
N ARG A 17 15.40 9.53 3.16
CA ARG A 17 13.99 9.49 2.75
C ARG A 17 13.88 9.06 1.28
N MET A 18 12.71 8.55 0.89
CA MET A 18 12.43 8.22 -0.51
C MET A 18 12.60 9.48 -1.37
N ASP A 19 13.35 9.39 -2.46
CA ASP A 19 13.54 10.48 -3.43
C ASP A 19 12.34 10.55 -4.36
N TRP A 20 11.18 10.89 -3.78
CA TRP A 20 9.89 10.91 -4.46
C TRP A 20 8.98 12.01 -3.90
N PRO A 21 8.32 12.80 -4.78
CA PRO A 21 8.36 12.74 -6.24
C PRO A 21 9.61 13.40 -6.86
N GLU A 22 10.47 14.05 -6.08
CA GLU A 22 11.58 14.88 -6.55
C GLU A 22 12.64 14.14 -7.39
N GLY A 23 12.72 12.81 -7.25
CA GLY A 23 13.57 11.94 -8.08
C GLY A 23 12.92 11.45 -9.39
N ALA A 24 11.76 11.98 -9.79
CA ALA A 24 11.09 11.57 -11.03
C ALA A 24 11.86 11.98 -12.30
N ALA A 25 11.61 11.27 -13.40
CA ALA A 25 12.33 11.47 -14.67
C ALA A 25 12.12 12.85 -15.33
N SER A 26 11.04 13.57 -14.98
CA SER A 26 10.74 14.90 -15.51
C SER A 26 9.96 15.76 -14.53
N ARG A 27 10.03 17.10 -14.69
CA ARG A 27 9.27 18.05 -13.87
C ARG A 27 7.77 17.96 -14.12
N GLU A 28 7.38 17.58 -15.32
CA GLU A 28 5.99 17.35 -15.74
C GLU A 28 5.39 16.17 -14.97
N SER A 29 6.17 15.08 -14.81
CA SER A 29 5.76 13.91 -14.02
C SER A 29 5.49 14.28 -12.56
N ILE A 30 6.36 15.09 -11.96
CA ILE A 30 6.19 15.59 -10.58
C ILE A 30 4.87 16.34 -10.42
N LYS A 31 4.58 17.27 -11.35
CA LYS A 31 3.34 18.07 -11.32
C LYS A 31 2.09 17.20 -11.41
N VAL A 32 2.10 16.13 -12.21
CA VAL A 32 0.96 15.21 -12.35
C VAL A 32 0.76 14.43 -11.06
N VAL A 33 1.83 13.85 -10.49
CA VAL A 33 1.75 13.06 -9.25
C VAL A 33 1.23 13.90 -8.08
N LEU A 34 1.70 15.13 -7.93
CA LEU A 34 1.25 16.03 -6.87
C LEU A 34 -0.22 16.45 -7.01
N LYS A 35 -0.79 16.34 -8.20
CA LYS A 35 -2.20 16.64 -8.49
C LYS A 35 -3.11 15.41 -8.42
N LEU A 36 -2.56 14.22 -8.22
CA LEU A 36 -3.39 13.01 -8.14
C LEU A 36 -4.30 13.11 -6.91
N PRO A 37 -5.63 13.03 -7.09
CA PRO A 37 -6.52 12.95 -5.94
C PRO A 37 -6.17 11.70 -5.13
N GLN A 38 -6.29 11.81 -3.81
CA GLN A 38 -6.14 10.63 -2.96
C GLN A 38 -7.17 9.58 -3.43
N PRO A 39 -6.80 8.30 -3.63
CA PRO A 39 -7.70 7.32 -4.21
C PRO A 39 -8.95 7.16 -3.34
N GLU A 40 -10.05 7.75 -3.79
CA GLU A 40 -11.36 7.60 -3.18
C GLU A 40 -11.94 6.26 -3.62
N TYR A 41 -11.72 5.23 -2.82
CA TYR A 41 -12.38 3.95 -3.05
C TYR A 41 -13.89 4.14 -2.84
N ALA A 42 -14.65 4.27 -3.93
CA ALA A 42 -16.11 4.44 -3.99
C ALA A 42 -16.89 3.18 -3.57
N ALA A 43 -16.48 2.53 -2.48
CA ALA A 43 -17.16 1.36 -1.95
C ALA A 43 -18.00 1.70 -0.71
N ARG A 44 -19.07 0.91 -0.47
CA ARG A 44 -19.91 0.99 0.74
C ARG A 44 -19.01 0.99 1.98
N ARG A 45 -19.25 1.89 2.95
CA ARG A 45 -18.35 2.12 4.09
C ARG A 45 -17.88 0.84 4.82
N PRO A 46 -18.72 -0.19 5.05
CA PRO A 46 -18.28 -1.43 5.69
C PRO A 46 -17.34 -2.29 4.82
N PHE A 47 -17.54 -2.33 3.50
CA PHE A 47 -16.64 -2.99 2.56
C PHE A 47 -15.31 -2.23 2.49
N ARG A 48 -15.38 -0.91 2.30
CA ARG A 48 -14.19 -0.04 2.22
C ARG A 48 -13.30 -0.19 3.45
N ARG A 49 -13.89 -0.19 4.66
CA ARG A 49 -13.14 -0.36 5.91
C ARG A 49 -12.42 -1.71 5.98
N ARG A 50 -13.08 -2.81 5.59
CA ARG A 50 -12.50 -4.17 5.62
C ARG A 50 -11.44 -4.36 4.55
N PHE A 51 -11.70 -3.87 3.33
CA PHE A 51 -10.75 -3.89 2.24
C PHE A 51 -9.51 -3.07 2.57
N ASN A 52 -9.66 -1.84 3.07
CA ASN A 52 -8.53 -1.01 3.48
C ASN A 52 -7.73 -1.67 4.61
N SER A 53 -8.40 -2.26 5.61
CA SER A 53 -7.74 -3.02 6.67
C SER A 53 -6.97 -4.23 6.15
N PHE A 54 -7.49 -4.91 5.13
CA PHE A 54 -6.82 -6.04 4.51
C PHE A 54 -5.57 -5.60 3.73
N VAL A 55 -5.74 -4.65 2.81
CA VAL A 55 -4.68 -4.10 1.97
C VAL A 55 -3.55 -3.52 2.83
N ALA A 56 -3.87 -2.78 3.88
CA ALA A 56 -2.88 -2.22 4.81
C ALA A 56 -2.01 -3.30 5.48
N ARG A 57 -2.56 -4.50 5.74
CA ARG A 57 -1.82 -5.60 6.37
C ARG A 57 -0.99 -6.41 5.37
N VAL A 58 -1.47 -6.55 4.12
CA VAL A 58 -0.75 -7.26 3.05
C VAL A 58 0.37 -6.41 2.46
N LEU A 59 0.16 -5.09 2.34
CA LEU A 59 1.16 -4.14 1.85
C LEU A 59 2.03 -3.57 2.97
N ARG A 60 2.07 -4.22 4.15
CA ARG A 60 2.95 -3.76 5.23
C ARG A 60 4.40 -3.79 4.77
N TYR A 61 5.06 -2.65 4.90
CA TYR A 61 6.43 -2.49 4.42
C TYR A 61 7.39 -3.48 5.09
N ASP A 62 7.35 -3.57 6.42
CA ASP A 62 8.16 -4.53 7.19
C ASP A 62 7.68 -5.97 6.96
N PRO A 63 8.48 -6.85 6.31
CA PRO A 63 8.07 -8.20 5.96
C PRO A 63 7.77 -9.06 7.20
N SER A 64 8.47 -8.82 8.32
CA SER A 64 8.25 -9.55 9.58
C SER A 64 6.88 -9.25 10.18
N LYS A 65 6.31 -8.08 9.83
CA LYS A 65 4.99 -7.63 10.27
C LYS A 65 3.93 -7.75 9.19
N ARG A 66 4.31 -8.20 7.98
CA ARG A 66 3.42 -8.35 6.82
C ARG A 66 2.55 -9.58 6.99
N LEU A 67 1.29 -9.46 6.60
CA LEU A 67 0.35 -10.59 6.67
C LEU A 67 0.77 -11.70 5.70
N SER A 68 0.93 -12.92 6.21
CA SER A 68 1.19 -14.08 5.36
C SER A 68 -0.04 -14.47 4.53
N ALA A 69 0.16 -15.16 3.41
CA ALA A 69 -0.95 -15.62 2.55
C ALA A 69 -1.98 -16.47 3.31
N ARG A 70 -1.52 -17.41 4.15
CA ARG A 70 -2.40 -18.24 5.00
C ARG A 70 -3.20 -17.44 6.01
N ALA A 71 -2.64 -16.35 6.55
CA ALA A 71 -3.35 -15.45 7.45
C ALA A 71 -4.28 -14.49 6.69
N ALA A 72 -3.90 -14.09 5.48
CA ALA A 72 -4.69 -13.25 4.58
C ALA A 72 -6.03 -13.90 4.19
N LEU A 73 -6.02 -15.20 3.87
CA LEU A 73 -7.25 -15.96 3.56
C LEU A 73 -8.24 -16.03 4.73
N ARG A 74 -7.77 -15.84 5.97
CA ARG A 74 -8.62 -15.82 7.18
C ARG A 74 -9.08 -14.42 7.58
N HIS A 75 -8.77 -13.39 6.79
CA HIS A 75 -9.13 -12.01 7.11
C HIS A 75 -10.66 -11.78 7.01
N PRO A 76 -11.27 -10.94 7.87
CA PRO A 76 -12.70 -10.57 7.81
C PRO A 76 -13.18 -9.98 6.48
N PHE A 77 -12.26 -9.66 5.57
CA PHE A 77 -12.59 -9.28 4.19
C PHE A 77 -13.14 -10.48 3.40
N PHE A 78 -12.59 -11.68 3.63
CA PHE A 78 -13.02 -12.93 3.00
C PHE A 78 -13.98 -13.77 3.87
N THR A 79 -13.90 -13.65 5.20
CA THR A 79 -14.60 -14.58 6.12
C THR A 79 -15.93 -14.08 6.71
N ARG A 80 -16.24 -12.78 6.63
CA ARG A 80 -17.50 -12.23 7.19
C ARG A 80 -18.44 -11.70 6.09
N ASP A 81 -19.56 -12.42 5.94
CA ASP A 81 -20.80 -12.07 5.22
C ASP A 81 -20.80 -12.01 3.69
N HIS A 82 -20.23 -13.02 3.02
CA HIS A 82 -20.63 -13.36 1.63
C HIS A 82 -21.73 -14.42 1.57
N LEU A 83 -22.01 -15.12 2.69
CA LEU A 83 -22.93 -16.28 2.73
C LEU A 83 -24.29 -15.99 3.38
N ARG A 84 -24.58 -14.76 3.83
CA ARG A 84 -25.86 -14.40 4.47
C ARG A 84 -26.86 -13.69 3.55
N ARG A 85 -26.66 -13.78 2.23
CA ARG A 85 -27.58 -13.23 1.23
C ARG A 85 -27.79 -14.22 0.10
N TYR A 86 -28.39 -15.35 0.42
CA TYR A 86 -29.28 -16.10 -0.47
C TYR A 86 -30.45 -16.56 0.39
#